data_AF-A0A1E7L574-F1
#
_entry.id   AF-A0A1E7L574-F1
#
_cell.length_a   1.000
_cell.length_b   1.000
_cell.length_c   1.000
_cell.angle_alpha   90.00
_cell.angle_beta   90.00
_cell.angle_gamma   90.00
#
_symmetry.space_group_name_H-M   'P 1'
#
loop_
_entity.id
_entity.type
_entity.pdbx_description
1 polymer ?
#
loop_
_entity_poly.entity_id
_entity_poly.type
_entity_poly.pdbx_seq_one_letter_code
_entity_poly.pdbx_strand_id
1 'polypeptide(L)'
;MTVQPERSARPGAPRPVPAIPDTPDAVAAALTSADRARFRREVLATHADEIPAVVRKGWVKAMLDGVPGADVSRANAAAGRELVSLDELVARLEQGGE
;
A
#
# COMPACT_ATOMS: atom_id res chain seq x y z
N MET A 1 22.93 -6.20 16.14
CA MET A 1 22.75 -5.27 15.01
C MET A 1 22.73 -6.09 13.74
N THR A 2 21.56 -6.35 13.16
CA THR A 2 21.46 -7.07 11.87
C THR A 2 21.36 -6.04 10.76
N VAL A 3 22.41 -5.96 9.94
CA VAL A 3 22.47 -5.17 8.71
C VAL A 3 21.50 -5.81 7.72
N GLN A 4 20.43 -5.11 7.34
CA GLN A 4 19.61 -5.55 6.21
C GLN A 4 20.43 -5.40 4.92
N PRO A 5 20.41 -6.38 4.01
CA PRO A 5 21.12 -6.27 2.75
C PRO A 5 20.48 -5.15 1.93
N GLU A 6 21.29 -4.15 1.59
CA GLU A 6 20.97 -3.12 0.61
C GLU A 6 20.64 -3.81 -0.72
N ARG A 7 19.35 -4.02 -1.02
CA ARG A 7 18.92 -4.46 -2.34
C ARG A 7 19.17 -3.30 -3.30
N SER A 8 20.35 -3.30 -3.93
CA SER A 8 20.67 -2.41 -5.06
C SER A 8 19.54 -2.49 -6.09
N ALA A 9 18.85 -1.37 -6.31
CA ALA A 9 17.78 -1.28 -7.28
C ALA A 9 18.34 -1.53 -8.69
N ARG A 10 17.82 -2.54 -9.38
CA ARG A 10 18.19 -2.85 -10.77
C ARG A 10 17.68 -1.76 -11.72
N PRO A 11 18.41 -1.45 -12.82
CA PRO A 11 17.92 -0.56 -13.86
C PRO A 11 16.66 -1.16 -14.50
N GLY A 12 15.53 -0.47 -14.42
CA GLY A 12 14.24 -0.91 -14.98
C GLY A 12 13.31 -1.63 -14.00
N ALA A 13 13.76 -1.99 -12.80
CA ALA A 13 12.87 -2.50 -11.76
C ALA A 13 11.94 -1.38 -11.26
N PRO A 14 10.65 -1.67 -10.99
CA PRO A 14 9.77 -0.71 -10.32
C PRO A 14 10.45 -0.21 -9.05
N ARG A 15 10.54 1.12 -8.91
CA ARG A 15 11.18 1.72 -7.73
C ARG A 15 10.46 1.21 -6.48
N PRO A 16 11.18 0.72 -5.45
CA PRO A 16 10.52 0.26 -4.23
C PRO A 16 9.66 1.39 -3.66
N VAL A 17 8.38 1.09 -3.38
CA VAL A 17 7.53 2.02 -2.64
C VAL A 17 8.15 2.16 -1.24
N PRO A 18 8.49 3.38 -0.79
CA PRO A 18 9.03 3.58 0.54
C PRO A 18 8.06 3.02 1.58
N ALA A 19 8.57 2.19 2.50
CA ALA A 19 7.73 1.60 3.53
C ALA A 19 7.17 2.71 4.44
N ILE A 20 5.84 2.78 4.52
CA ILE A 20 5.14 3.69 5.44
C ILE A 20 5.16 3.02 6.83
N PRO A 21 5.60 3.69 7.90
CA PRO A 21 5.42 3.17 9.26
C PRO A 21 3.93 2.97 9.59
N ASP A 22 3.57 1.86 10.24
CA ASP A 22 2.18 1.55 10.64
C ASP A 22 1.78 2.31 11.92
N THR A 23 1.89 3.65 11.86
CA THR A 23 1.53 4.58 12.94
C THR A 23 0.48 5.57 12.44
N PRO A 24 -0.42 6.07 13.30
CA PRO A 24 -1.51 6.94 12.85
C PRO A 24 -1.05 8.17 12.06
N ASP A 25 0.01 8.86 12.52
CA ASP A 25 0.49 10.07 11.86
C ASP A 25 1.19 9.78 10.52
N ALA A 26 2.00 8.72 10.46
CA ALA A 26 2.66 8.33 9.22
C ALA A 26 1.65 7.89 8.15
N VAL A 27 0.65 7.10 8.54
CA VAL A 27 -0.46 6.71 7.67
C VAL A 27 -1.25 7.93 7.21
N ALA A 28 -1.63 8.83 8.13
CA ALA A 28 -2.37 10.04 7.77
C ALA A 28 -1.58 10.92 6.78
N ALA A 29 -0.26 11.06 6.95
CA ALA A 29 0.59 11.85 6.06
C ALA A 29 0.68 11.25 4.64
N ALA A 30 0.66 9.93 4.52
CA ALA A 30 0.72 9.23 3.24
C ALA A 30 -0.60 9.21 2.47
N LEU A 31 -1.73 9.43 3.14
CA LEU A 31 -3.05 9.49 2.50
C LEU A 31 -3.30 10.82 1.76
N THR A 32 -4.15 10.75 0.73
CA THR A 32 -4.71 11.93 0.06
C THR A 32 -5.45 12.84 1.05
N SER A 33 -5.62 14.12 0.72
CA SER A 33 -6.32 15.06 1.61
C SER A 33 -7.73 14.61 2.00
N ALA A 34 -8.48 14.01 1.06
CA ALA A 34 -9.82 13.49 1.31
C ALA A 34 -9.79 12.27 2.25
N ASP A 35 -8.93 11.30 1.97
CA ASP A 35 -8.80 10.07 2.77
C ASP A 35 -8.24 10.35 4.16
N ARG A 36 -7.28 11.28 4.28
CA ARG A 36 -6.67 11.70 5.54
C ARG A 36 -7.71 12.27 6.51
N ALA A 37 -8.61 13.12 6.02
CA ALA A 37 -9.66 13.71 6.86
C ALA A 37 -10.64 12.63 7.36
N ARG A 38 -11.00 11.67 6.50
CA ARG A 38 -11.83 10.53 6.89
C ARG A 38 -11.13 9.64 7.92
N PHE A 39 -9.89 9.26 7.66
CA PHE A 39 -9.08 8.42 8.54
C PHE A 39 -8.95 9.00 9.95
N ARG A 40 -8.64 10.31 10.07
CA ARG A 40 -8.55 10.97 11.38
C ARG A 40 -9.87 10.96 12.15
N ARG A 41 -11.00 11.15 11.46
CA ARG A 41 -12.32 11.05 12.10
C ARG A 41 -12.61 9.63 12.58
N GLU A 42 -12.26 8.62 11.78
CA GLU A 42 -12.43 7.20 12.14
C GLU A 42 -11.60 6.88 13.40
N VAL A 43 -10.29 7.21 13.41
CA VAL A 43 -9.42 7.00 14.58
C VAL A 43 -9.95 7.68 15.85
N LEU A 44 -10.49 8.90 15.75
CA LEU A 44 -11.04 9.62 16.90
C LEU A 44 -12.41 9.09 17.38
N ALA A 45 -13.16 8.42 16.51
CA ALA A 45 -14.47 7.86 16.81
C ALA A 45 -14.42 6.39 17.26
N THR A 46 -13.29 5.72 17.04
CA THR A 46 -13.09 4.29 17.30
C THR A 46 -12.65 4.03 18.75
N HIS A 47 -13.12 2.91 19.33
CA HIS A 47 -12.66 2.47 20.64
C HIS A 47 -11.17 2.10 20.63
N ALA A 48 -10.48 2.33 21.75
CA ALA A 48 -9.02 2.25 21.80
C ALA A 48 -8.44 0.89 21.39
N ASP A 49 -9.16 -0.20 21.67
CA ASP A 49 -8.83 -1.57 21.31
C ASP A 49 -8.98 -1.87 19.80
N GLU A 50 -9.79 -1.09 19.09
CA GLU A 50 -10.03 -1.24 17.65
C GLU A 50 -9.16 -0.30 16.79
N ILE A 51 -8.53 0.72 17.39
CA ILE A 51 -7.64 1.66 16.68
C ILE A 51 -6.57 0.95 15.83
N PRO A 52 -5.88 -0.11 16.30
CA PRO A 52 -4.88 -0.81 15.49
C PRO A 52 -5.45 -1.34 14.17
N ALA A 53 -6.70 -1.81 14.14
CA ALA A 53 -7.35 -2.29 12.92
C ALA A 53 -7.63 -1.14 11.93
N VAL A 54 -8.05 0.02 12.43
CA VAL A 54 -8.26 1.22 11.62
C VAL A 54 -6.94 1.72 11.03
N VAL A 55 -5.88 1.78 11.84
CA VAL A 55 -4.54 2.17 11.39
C VAL A 55 -4.04 1.21 10.31
N ARG A 56 -4.17 -0.10 10.54
CA ARG A 56 -3.77 -1.13 9.59
C ARG A 56 -4.49 -1.01 8.24
N LYS A 57 -5.80 -0.77 8.26
CA LYS A 57 -6.61 -0.57 7.05
C LYS A 57 -6.17 0.67 6.29
N GLY A 58 -5.91 1.77 6.99
CA GLY A 58 -5.36 3.00 6.41
C GLY A 58 -3.98 2.76 5.78
N TRP A 59 -3.11 2.02 6.48
CA TRP A 59 -1.78 1.66 6.01
C TRP A 59 -1.82 0.85 4.71
N VAL A 60 -2.65 -0.21 4.65
CA VAL A 60 -2.82 -1.02 3.43
C VAL A 60 -3.25 -0.14 2.25
N LYS A 61 -4.23 0.74 2.45
CA LYS A 61 -4.67 1.66 1.41
C LYS A 61 -3.55 2.59 0.95
N ALA A 62 -2.83 3.22 1.87
CA ALA A 62 -1.74 4.13 1.54
C ALA A 62 -0.60 3.41 0.76
N MET A 63 -0.26 2.18 1.16
CA MET A 63 0.71 1.36 0.43
C MET A 63 0.25 1.04 -0.99
N LEU A 64 -1.01 0.64 -1.17
CA LEU A 64 -1.58 0.31 -2.49
C LEU A 64 -1.77 1.54 -3.38
N ASP A 65 -2.06 2.70 -2.81
CA ASP A 65 -2.13 3.98 -3.55
C ASP A 65 -0.75 4.38 -4.11
N GLY A 66 0.34 4.02 -3.41
CA GLY A 66 1.71 4.32 -3.82
C GLY A 66 2.31 3.40 -4.90
N VAL A 67 1.63 2.31 -5.27
CA VAL A 67 2.14 1.36 -6.27
C VAL A 67 2.01 1.96 -7.69
N PRO A 68 3.06 1.90 -8.52
CA PRO A 68 2.97 2.31 -9.93
C PRO A 68 1.82 1.59 -10.65
N GLY A 69 0.97 2.35 -11.34
CA GLY A 69 -0.19 1.80 -12.06
C GLY A 69 -1.41 1.50 -11.19
N ALA A 70 -1.43 1.89 -9.91
CA ALA A 70 -2.57 1.65 -9.02
C ALA A 70 -3.91 2.18 -9.58
N ASP A 71 -3.91 3.34 -10.23
CA ASP A 71 -5.13 3.91 -10.81
C ASP A 71 -5.65 3.09 -11.99
N VAL A 72 -4.75 2.60 -12.85
CA VAL A 72 -5.09 1.70 -13.96
C VAL A 72 -5.60 0.37 -13.42
N SER A 73 -4.93 -0.20 -12.42
CA SER A 73 -5.36 -1.42 -11.75
C SER A 73 -6.77 -1.29 -11.15
N ARG A 74 -7.08 -0.17 -10.49
CA ARG A 74 -8.43 0.11 -9.96
C ARG A 74 -9.46 0.27 -11.07
N ALA A 75 -9.12 0.97 -12.15
CA ALA A 75 -10.01 1.16 -13.29
C ALA A 75 -10.34 -0.19 -13.95
N ASN A 76 -9.34 -1.05 -14.14
CA ASN A 76 -9.49 -2.41 -14.64
C ASN A 76 -10.39 -3.26 -13.73
N ALA A 77 -10.16 -3.21 -12.42
CA ALA A 77 -10.99 -3.89 -11.44
C ALA A 77 -12.45 -3.42 -11.48
N ALA A 78 -12.69 -2.12 -11.52
CA ALA A 78 -14.03 -1.55 -11.61
C ALA A 78 -14.73 -1.89 -12.94
N ALA A 79 -13.98 -2.03 -14.03
CA ALA A 79 -14.49 -2.40 -15.34
C ALA A 79 -14.63 -3.92 -15.55
N GLY A 80 -14.17 -4.75 -14.60
CA GLY A 80 -14.18 -6.21 -14.70
C GLY A 80 -13.23 -6.76 -15.77
N ARG A 81 -12.09 -6.09 -16.03
CA ARG A 81 -11.14 -6.45 -17.09
C ARG A 81 -9.74 -6.62 -16.51
N GLU A 82 -8.90 -7.35 -17.23
CA GLU A 82 -7.50 -7.62 -16.84
C GLU A 82 -7.37 -8.14 -15.39
N LEU A 83 -8.40 -8.84 -14.92
CA LEU A 83 -8.41 -9.50 -13.63
C LEU A 83 -7.51 -10.72 -13.71
N VAL A 84 -6.60 -10.84 -12.75
CA VAL A 84 -5.72 -12.00 -12.58
C VAL A 84 -5.96 -12.59 -11.20
N SER A 85 -5.72 -13.88 -11.04
CA SER A 85 -5.72 -14.47 -9.71
C SER A 85 -4.57 -13.90 -8.87
N LEU A 86 -4.70 -13.99 -7.54
CA LEU A 86 -3.62 -13.56 -6.65
C LEU A 86 -2.35 -14.38 -6.89
N ASP A 87 -2.49 -15.69 -7.10
CA ASP A 87 -1.36 -16.58 -7.38
C ASP A 87 -0.65 -16.19 -8.68
N GLU A 88 -1.40 -15.83 -9.72
CA GLU A 88 -0.83 -15.37 -10.99
C GLU A 88 -0.12 -14.02 -10.82
N LEU A 89 -0.69 -13.10 -10.03
CA LEU A 89 -0.05 -11.83 -9.73
C LEU A 89 1.28 -12.03 -8.99
N VAL A 90 1.31 -12.92 -7.99
CA VAL A 90 2.54 -13.26 -7.25
C VAL A 90 3.57 -13.86 -8.19
N ALA A 91 3.19 -14.84 -9.01
CA ALA A 91 4.09 -15.46 -9.98
C ALA A 91 4.70 -14.44 -10.96
N ARG A 92 3.90 -13.48 -11.46
CA ARG A 92 4.40 -12.42 -12.36
C ARG A 92 5.40 -11.49 -11.69
N LEU A 93 5.18 -11.14 -10.42
CA LEU A 93 6.10 -10.30 -9.64
C LEU A 93 7.43 -11.01 -9.36
N GLU A 94 7.39 -12.33 -9.15
CA GLU A 94 8.59 -13.15 -8.99
C GLU A 94 9.38 -13.30 -10.30
N GLN A 95 8.69 -13.48 -11.43
CA GLN A 95 9.29 -13.64 -12.77
C GLN A 95 9.85 -12.34 -13.36
N GLY A 96 9.21 -11.19 -13.10
CA GLY A 96 9.71 -9.87 -13.53
C GLY A 96 10.94 -9.38 -12.75
N GLY A 97 11.47 -10.18 -11.83
CA GLY A 97 12.64 -9.90 -11.00
C GLY A 97 13.97 -10.48 -11.47
N GLU A 98 14.01 -11.31 -12.53
CA GLU A 98 15.23 -11.88 -13.14
C GLU A 98 15.91 -10.98 -14.18
#